data_AF-A0A520XYQ2-F1
#
_entry.id   AF-A0A520XYQ2-F1
#
_cell.length_a   1.000
_cell.length_b   1.000
_cell.length_c   1.000
_cell.angle_alpha   90.00
_cell.angle_beta   90.00
_cell.angle_gamma   90.00
#
_symmetry.space_group_name_H-M   'P 1'
#
loop_
_entity.id
_entity.type
_entity.pdbx_description
1 polymer ?
#
loop_
_entity_poly.entity_id
_entity_poly.type
_entity_poly.pdbx_seq_one_letter_code
_entity_poly.pdbx_strand_id
1 'polypeptide(L)' 'MPVTITEDHDLVPLCPHCNQSLNVIAATTPVAQGSSAFKFGKRTVYACPSCRKALGISQRKGFWAG' A
#
# COMPACT_ATOMS: atom_id res chain seq x y z
N MET A 1 2.58 -27.91 15.30
CA MET A 1 3.51 -26.90 15.85
C MET A 1 2.75 -25.61 16.03
N PRO A 2 2.65 -25.06 17.25
CA PRO A 2 2.00 -23.77 17.45
C PRO A 2 2.87 -22.65 16.86
N VAL A 3 2.24 -21.68 16.19
CA VAL A 3 2.89 -20.47 15.72
C VAL A 3 2.79 -19.44 16.85
N THR A 4 3.92 -18.93 17.32
CA THR A 4 3.97 -17.85 18.31
C THR A 4 4.05 -16.52 17.56
N ILE A 5 3.15 -15.59 17.90
CA ILE A 5 3.11 -14.24 17.32
C ILE A 5 3.76 -13.30 18.33
N THR A 6 4.77 -12.55 17.90
CA THR A 6 5.45 -11.52 18.69
C THR A 6 5.41 -10.21 17.92
N GLU A 7 5.11 -9.11 18.60
CA GLU A 7 5.17 -7.77 18.01
C GLU A 7 6.62 -7.27 18.07
N ASP A 8 7.16 -6.91 16.90
CA ASP A 8 8.47 -6.31 16.76
C ASP A 8 8.30 -4.97 16.02
N HIS A 9 8.62 -3.88 16.71
CA HIS A 9 8.50 -2.53 16.19
C HIS A 9 9.70 -2.10 15.34
N ASP A 10 10.83 -2.79 15.47
CA ASP A 10 12.07 -2.51 14.73
C ASP A 10 12.21 -3.39 13.47
N LEU A 11 11.22 -4.26 13.23
CA LEU A 11 11.16 -5.11 12.05
C LEU A 11 11.08 -4.27 10.77
N VAL A 12 12.17 -4.26 10.00
CA VAL A 12 12.18 -3.69 8.65
C VAL A 12 11.74 -4.76 7.65
N PRO A 13 10.57 -4.62 6.99
CA PRO A 13 10.10 -5.62 6.06
C PRO A 13 10.97 -5.66 4.80
N LEU A 14 11.10 -6.85 4.22
CA LEU A 14 11.72 -7.04 2.91
C LEU A 14 10.64 -7.00 1.81
N CYS A 15 11.02 -6.49 0.64
CA CYS A 15 10.17 -6.58 -0.54
C CYS A 15 10.02 -8.05 -0.96
N PRO A 16 8.80 -8.58 -1.10
CA PRO A 16 8.57 -9.98 -1.49
C PRO A 16 8.98 -10.28 -2.94
N HIS A 17 9.33 -9.25 -3.72
CA HIS A 17 9.69 -9.40 -5.13
C HIS A 17 11.18 -9.25 -5.43
N CYS A 18 11.89 -8.35 -4.72
CA CYS A 18 13.32 -8.10 -4.95
C CYS A 18 14.18 -8.33 -3.70
N ASN A 19 13.58 -8.72 -2.58
CA ASN A 19 14.24 -9.03 -1.32
C ASN A 19 15.07 -7.89 -0.71
N GLN A 20 14.84 -6.64 -1.14
CA GLN A 20 15.46 -5.46 -0.55
C GLN A 20 14.68 -4.94 0.66
N SER A 21 15.38 -4.34 1.61
CA SER A 21 14.79 -3.67 2.77
C SER A 21 13.89 -2.51 2.37
N LEU A 22 12.66 -2.51 2.88
CA LEU A 22 11.65 -1.48 2.64
C LEU A 22 11.68 -0.43 3.74
N ASN A 23 12.76 0.36 3.79
CA ASN A 23 12.84 1.54 4.67
C ASN A 23 11.89 2.67 4.21
N VAL A 24 11.51 2.65 2.92
CA VAL A 24 10.60 3.61 2.29
C VAL A 24 9.64 2.86 1.39
N ILE A 25 8.37 3.24 1.42
CA ILE A 25 7.32 2.72 0.54
C ILE A 25 6.86 3.86 -0.37
N ALA A 26 7.01 3.68 -1.68
CA ALA A 26 6.51 4.66 -2.64
C ALA A 26 4.98 4.56 -2.71
N ALA A 27 4.28 5.69 -2.71
CA ALA A 27 2.83 5.74 -2.83
C ALA A 27 2.44 6.59 -4.05
N THR A 28 1.60 6.05 -4.91
CA THR A 28 1.03 6.79 -6.04
C THR A 28 -0.49 6.74 -5.99
N THR A 29 -1.12 7.86 -6.27
CA THR A 29 -2.58 7.94 -6.43
C THR A 29 -2.84 8.12 -7.91
N PRO A 30 -3.19 7.05 -8.66
CA PRO A 30 -3.58 7.20 -10.05
C PRO A 30 -4.82 8.10 -10.13
N VAL A 31 -4.63 9.31 -10.65
CA VAL A 31 -5.71 10.23 -10.99
C VAL A 31 -6.38 9.65 -12.22
N ALA A 32 -7.53 9.02 -12.05
CA ALA A 32 -8.37 8.65 -13.18
C ALA A 32 -8.86 9.95 -13.83
N GLN A 33 -8.14 10.41 -14.85
CA GLN A 33 -8.54 11.57 -15.65
C GLN A 33 -9.82 11.20 -16.42
N GLY A 34 -10.90 11.95 -16.20
CA GLY A 34 -12.03 11.97 -17.14
C GLY A 34 -13.30 11.19 -16.79
N SER A 35 -13.51 10.71 -15.56
CA SER A 35 -14.81 10.14 -15.19
C SER A 35 -15.33 10.66 -13.85
N SER A 36 -16.64 10.91 -13.81
CA SER A 36 -17.47 11.36 -12.67
C SER A 36 -17.36 10.49 -11.40
N ALA A 37 -16.57 9.42 -11.42
CA ALA A 37 -16.19 8.58 -10.28
C ALA A 37 -15.17 9.23 -9.33
N PHE A 38 -14.63 10.41 -9.65
CA PHE A 38 -13.68 11.17 -8.81
C PHE A 38 -14.19 11.48 -7.39
N LYS A 39 -15.49 11.33 -7.13
CA LYS A 39 -16.13 11.57 -5.83
C LYS A 39 -16.15 10.37 -4.88
N PHE A 40 -15.79 9.15 -5.32
CA PHE A 40 -16.09 7.91 -4.56
C PHE A 40 -14.89 7.08 -4.07
N GLY A 41 -13.66 7.59 -4.16
CA GLY A 41 -12.54 6.97 -3.43
C GLY A 41 -11.19 7.21 -4.07
N LYS A 42 -10.29 7.87 -3.33
CA LYS A 42 -8.87 7.91 -3.67
C LYS A 42 -8.30 6.50 -3.48
N ARG A 43 -7.83 5.90 -4.58
CA ARG A 43 -7.07 4.64 -4.56
C ARG A 43 -5.60 4.98 -4.50
N THR A 44 -4.91 4.54 -3.45
CA THR A 44 -3.46 4.71 -3.31
C THR A 44 -2.80 3.36 -3.53
N VAL A 45 -1.89 3.31 -4.49
CA VAL A 45 -1.06 2.14 -4.78
C VAL A 45 0.28 2.33 -4.08
N TYR A 46 0.66 1.37 -3.24
CA TYR A 46 1.97 1.29 -2.64
C TYR A 46 2.88 0.44 -3.51
N ALA A 47 4.11 0.88 -3.73
CA ALA A 47 5.10 0.20 -4.57
C ALA A 47 6.48 0.20 -3.92
N CYS A 48 7.28 -0.80 -4.25
CA CYS A 48 8.68 -0.84 -3.87
C CYS A 48 9.45 0.26 -4.62
N PRO A 49 10.25 1.10 -3.95
CA PRO A 49 11.01 2.16 -4.62
C PRO A 49 12.06 1.60 -5.59
N SER A 50 12.63 0.43 -5.28
CA SER A 50 13.71 -0.15 -6.07
C SER A 50 13.21 -0.90 -7.31
N CYS A 51 12.28 -1.85 -7.14
CA CYS A 51 11.80 -2.68 -8.25
C CYS A 51 10.50 -2.18 -8.88
N ARG A 52 9.86 -1.15 -8.31
CA ARG A 52 8.59 -0.54 -8.77
C ARG A 52 7.37 -1.47 -8.81
N LYS A 53 7.47 -2.69 -8.27
CA LYS A 53 6.34 -3.63 -8.17
C LYS A 53 5.38 -3.18 -7.06
N ALA A 54 4.09 -3.41 -7.28
CA ALA A 54 3.05 -3.06 -6.33
C ALA A 54 3.11 -3.94 -5.07
N LEU A 55 3.17 -3.30 -3.90
CA LEU A 55 3.16 -3.95 -2.59
C LEU A 55 1.75 -4.04 -2.00
N GLY A 56 0.86 -3.14 -2.40
CA GLY A 56 -0.52 -3.12 -1.92
C GLY A 56 -1.33 -1.99 -2.51
N ILE A 57 -2.65 -2.07 -2.37
CA ILE A 57 -3.58 -1.03 -2.81
C ILE A 57 -4.47 -0.70 -1.62
N SER A 58 -4.47 0.56 -1.21
CA SER A 58 -5.46 1.09 -0.27
C SER A 58 -6.55 1.80 -1.04
N GLN A 59 -7.80 1.46 -0.75
CA GLN A 59 -8.95 2.20 -1.22
C GLN A 59 -9.61 2.81 0.01
N ARG A 60 -9.57 4.14 0.14
CA ARG A 60 -10.41 4.80 1.14
C ARG A 60 -11.83 4.78 0.60
N LYS A 61 -12.67 3.87 1.11
CA LYS A 61 -14.12 4.00 1.00
C LYS A 61 -14.49 5.33 1.65
N GLY A 62 -15.06 6.25 0.88
CA GLY A 62 -15.65 7.47 1.45
C GLY A 62 -16.64 7.04 2.52
N PHE A 63 -16.38 7.47 3.76
CA PHE A 63 -17.30 7.25 4.87
C PHE A 63 -18.51 8.13 4.62
N TRP A 64 -19.55 7.56 4.00
CA TRP A 64 -20.86 8.19 3.93
C TRP A 64 -21.53 7.98 5.29
N ALA A 65 -21.28 8.90 6.22
CA ALA A 65 -22.15 9.08 7.37
C ALA A 65 -23.13 10.20 7.03
N GLY A 66 -24.36 9.80 6.70
CA GLY A 66 -25.59 10.59 6.76
C GLY A 66 -25.65 11.86 5.95
#